data_AF-A0A1I3SI01-F1
#
_entry.id   AF-A0A1I3SI01-F1
#
_cell.length_a   1.000
_cell.length_b   1.000
_cell.length_c   1.000
_cell.angle_alpha   90.00
_cell.angle_beta   90.00
_cell.angle_gamma   90.00
#
_symmetry.space_group_name_H-M   'P 1'
#
loop_
_entity.id
_entity.type
_entity.pdbx_description
1 polymer ?
#
loop_
_entity_poly.entity_id
_entity_poly.type
_entity_poly.pdbx_seq_one_letter_code
_entity_poly.pdbx_strand_id
1 'polypeptide(L)'
;MKLDGIDQYLGQTARLDFKNEFLIATVGDEVVATTPDLISVLDFETGLPITTEGLRYGNRIAVIGLPCDEKWRTEKGIETVGPRYFGYDLEYRPLKGETGA
;
A
#
# COMPACT_ATOMS: atom_id res chain seq x y z
N MET A 1 -2.32 -5.76 9.21
CA MET A 1 -1.11 -6.54 9.51
C MET A 1 0.03 -5.60 9.85
N LYS A 2 0.77 -5.86 10.94
CA LYS A 2 1.93 -5.06 11.35
C LYS A 2 3.22 -5.62 10.75
N LEU A 3 4.13 -4.74 10.35
CA LEU A 3 5.45 -5.02 9.82
C LEU A 3 6.49 -4.27 10.66
N ASP A 4 7.62 -4.90 10.91
CA ASP A 4 8.77 -4.28 11.58
C ASP A 4 9.86 -3.99 10.54
N GLY A 5 10.41 -2.78 10.57
CA GLY A 5 11.45 -2.35 9.65
C GLY A 5 12.79 -3.02 9.94
N ILE A 6 13.53 -3.31 8.88
CA ILE A 6 14.88 -3.87 8.91
C ILE A 6 15.86 -2.95 8.20
N ASP A 7 17.16 -3.19 8.38
CA ASP A 7 18.24 -2.42 7.76
C ASP A 7 18.08 -0.90 7.97
N GLN A 8 17.99 -0.11 6.90
CA GLN A 8 17.81 1.35 6.98
C GLN A 8 16.46 1.79 7.58
N TYR A 9 15.50 0.86 7.72
CA TYR A 9 14.20 1.10 8.33
C TYR A 9 14.12 0.58 9.78
N LEU A 10 15.25 0.16 10.38
CA LEU A 10 15.27 -0.36 11.75
C LEU A 10 14.62 0.62 12.74
N GLY A 11 13.75 0.08 13.60
CA GLY A 11 13.00 0.87 14.60
C GLY A 11 11.74 1.54 14.05
N GLN A 12 11.50 1.48 12.74
CA GLN A 12 10.23 1.90 12.15
C GLN A 12 9.24 0.72 12.10
N THR A 13 7.96 1.03 12.10
CA THR A 13 6.89 0.04 11.93
C THR A 13 5.95 0.47 10.83
N ALA A 14 5.44 -0.49 10.06
CA ALA A 14 4.39 -0.24 9.08
C ALA A 14 3.16 -1.11 9.36
N ARG A 15 2.02 -0.71 8.81
CA ARG A 15 0.78 -1.46 8.84
C ARG A 15 0.18 -1.53 7.44
N LEU A 16 -0.20 -2.74 7.04
CA LEU A 16 -0.98 -2.98 5.82
C LEU A 16 -2.40 -3.41 6.17
N ASP A 17 -3.39 -2.70 5.65
CA ASP A 17 -4.79 -3.10 5.71
C ASP A 17 -5.24 -3.63 4.35
N PHE A 18 -5.97 -4.75 4.35
CA PHE A 18 -6.29 -5.47 3.13
C PHE A 18 -7.61 -6.24 3.24
N LYS A 19 -8.17 -6.60 2.08
CA LYS A 19 -9.23 -7.62 1.95
C LYS A 19 -8.74 -8.71 1.01
N ASN A 20 -9.20 -8.72 -0.23
CA ASN A 20 -8.60 -9.56 -1.28
C ASN A 20 -7.27 -8.95 -1.76
N GLU A 21 -7.21 -7.61 -1.80
CA GLU A 21 -6.04 -6.80 -2.17
C GLU A 21 -5.60 -5.91 -1.01
N PHE A 22 -4.35 -5.42 -1.06
CA PHE A 22 -3.85 -4.40 -0.14
C PHE A 22 -4.49 -3.05 -0.45
N LEU A 23 -5.05 -2.42 0.59
CA LEU A 23 -5.88 -1.21 0.45
C LEU A 23 -5.22 0.02 1.04
N ILE A 24 -4.47 -0.13 2.14
CA ILE A 24 -3.82 0.98 2.84
C ILE A 24 -2.45 0.52 3.33
N ALA A 25 -1.45 1.39 3.18
CA ALA A 25 -0.16 1.29 3.85
C ALA A 25 0.04 2.49 4.77
N THR A 26 0.35 2.22 6.04
CA THR A 26 0.71 3.22 7.04
C THR A 26 2.14 2.98 7.53
N VAL A 27 2.96 4.01 7.67
CA VAL A 27 4.29 3.95 8.30
C VAL A 27 4.26 4.85 9.53
N GLY A 28 4.48 4.27 10.72
CA GLY A 28 4.16 4.93 11.98
C GLY A 28 2.68 5.32 11.99
N ASP A 29 2.41 6.62 12.09
CA ASP A 29 1.06 7.20 12.07
C ASP A 29 0.69 7.82 10.70
N GLU A 30 1.60 7.78 9.72
CA GLU A 30 1.38 8.38 8.41
C GLU A 30 0.85 7.38 7.40
N VAL A 31 -0.30 7.68 6.78
CA VAL A 31 -0.80 6.95 5.62
C VAL A 31 0.03 7.34 4.40
N VAL A 32 0.78 6.37 3.86
CA VAL A 32 1.72 6.60 2.75
C VAL A 32 1.18 6.14 1.39
N ALA A 33 0.18 5.25 1.38
CA ALA A 33 -0.49 4.79 0.18
C ALA A 33 -1.91 4.31 0.49
N THR A 34 -2.83 4.55 -0.45
CA THR A 34 -4.19 4.02 -0.41
C THR A 34 -4.62 3.62 -1.82
N THR A 35 -5.52 2.65 -1.93
CA THR A 35 -6.29 2.41 -3.17
C THR A 35 -6.96 3.71 -3.68
N PRO A 36 -7.10 3.96 -5.00
CA PRO A 36 -6.82 3.08 -6.15
C PRO A 36 -5.35 2.81 -6.47
N ASP A 37 -4.39 3.54 -5.90
CA ASP A 37 -2.97 3.22 -6.15
C ASP A 37 -2.66 1.80 -5.64
N LEU A 38 -1.85 1.08 -6.40
CA LEU A 38 -1.56 -0.32 -6.12
C LEU A 38 -0.50 -0.41 -5.03
N ILE A 39 -0.80 -1.18 -3.99
CA ILE A 39 0.15 -1.56 -2.95
C ILE A 39 0.52 -3.02 -3.20
N SER A 40 1.80 -3.28 -3.50
CA SER A 40 2.29 -4.62 -3.75
C SER A 40 3.33 -5.01 -2.71
N VAL A 41 3.25 -6.27 -2.26
CA VAL A 41 4.23 -6.88 -1.38
C VAL A 41 5.06 -7.83 -2.22
N LEU A 42 6.37 -7.64 -2.22
CA LEU A 42 7.32 -8.47 -2.94
C LEU A 42 8.18 -9.25 -1.95
N ASP A 43 8.49 -10.49 -2.30
CA ASP A 43 9.56 -11.23 -1.64
C ASP A 43 10.89 -10.50 -1.85
N PHE A 44 11.61 -10.23 -0.76
CA PHE A 44 12.80 -9.37 -0.81
C PHE A 44 13.97 -10.00 -1.58
N GLU A 45 14.04 -11.33 -1.65
CA GLU A 45 15.15 -12.03 -2.32
C GLU A 45 14.88 -12.22 -3.81
N THR A 46 13.64 -12.57 -4.17
CA THR A 46 13.26 -12.92 -5.55
C THR A 46 12.62 -11.77 -6.32
N GLY A 47 12.09 -10.77 -5.62
CA GLY A 47 11.30 -9.67 -6.20
C GLY A 47 9.92 -10.10 -6.71
N LEU A 48 9.51 -11.35 -6.48
CA LEU A 48 8.21 -11.85 -6.91
C LEU A 48 7.09 -11.38 -5.98
N PRO A 49 5.88 -11.11 -6.50
CA PRO A 49 4.77 -10.68 -5.67
C PRO A 49 4.29 -11.78 -4.73
N ILE A 50 3.96 -11.39 -3.50
CA ILE A 50 3.32 -12.21 -2.48
C ILE A 50 1.87 -11.72 -2.34
N THR A 51 0.92 -12.64 -2.47
CA THR A 51 -0.50 -12.32 -2.26
C THR A 51 -0.81 -12.08 -0.78
N THR A 52 -1.93 -11.42 -0.50
CA THR A 52 -2.46 -11.23 0.86
C THR A 52 -2.56 -12.56 1.63
N GLU A 53 -3.00 -13.62 0.95
CA GLU A 53 -3.10 -14.98 1.48
C GLU A 53 -1.77 -15.71 1.61
N GLY A 54 -0.74 -15.31 0.86
CA GLY A 54 0.58 -15.94 0.84
C GLY A 54 1.54 -15.41 1.90
N LEU A 55 1.23 -14.25 2.49
CA LEU A 55 2.12 -13.57 3.42
C LEU A 55 2.16 -14.26 4.79
N ARG A 56 3.37 -14.53 5.31
CA ARG A 56 3.59 -15.24 6.57
C ARG A 56 4.58 -14.47 7.46
N TYR A 57 4.54 -14.79 8.75
CA TYR A 57 5.56 -14.31 9.68
C TYR A 57 6.93 -14.85 9.25
N GLY A 58 7.96 -13.99 9.34
CA GLY A 58 9.33 -14.32 8.95
C GLY A 58 9.67 -14.06 7.48
N ASN A 59 8.69 -13.74 6.62
CA ASN A 59 9.00 -13.25 5.27
C ASN A 59 9.78 -11.93 5.36
N ARG A 60 10.92 -11.87 4.65
CA ARG A 60 11.57 -10.59 4.33
C ARG A 60 10.91 -10.06 3.08
N ILE A 61 10.32 -8.88 3.17
CA ILE A 61 9.52 -8.30 2.10
C ILE A 61 9.94 -6.88 1.77
N ALA A 62 9.67 -6.47 0.54
CA ALA A 62 9.56 -5.08 0.15
C ALA A 62 8.07 -4.73 -0.05
N VAL A 63 7.65 -3.56 0.42
CA VAL A 63 6.33 -3.01 0.11
C VAL A 63 6.52 -1.84 -0.84
N ILE A 64 5.85 -1.88 -1.97
CA ILE A 64 5.93 -0.83 -2.99
C ILE A 64 4.54 -0.27 -3.31
N GLY A 65 4.49 1.05 -3.52
CA GLY A 65 3.33 1.73 -4.09
C GLY A 65 3.55 1.97 -5.58
N LEU A 66 2.50 1.79 -6.38
CA LEU A 66 2.48 2.06 -7.81
C LEU A 66 1.27 2.95 -8.17
N PRO A 67 1.44 4.00 -8.99
CA PRO A 67 0.32 4.83 -9.45
C PRO A 67 -0.76 3.97 -10.11
N CYS A 68 -2.02 4.26 -9.81
CA CYS A 68 -3.13 3.77 -10.61
C CYS A 68 -3.20 4.49 -11.97
N ASP A 69 -3.91 3.87 -12.92
CA ASP A 69 -4.28 4.52 -14.17
C ASP A 69 -5.10 5.80 -13.91
N GLU A 70 -4.91 6.83 -14.74
CA GLU A 70 -5.59 8.13 -14.61
C GLU A 70 -7.13 8.00 -14.57
N LYS A 71 -7.70 6.98 -15.22
CA LYS A 71 -9.15 6.72 -15.20
C LYS A 71 -9.67 6.48 -13.79
N TRP A 72 -8.86 5.90 -12.91
CA TRP A 72 -9.23 5.65 -11.50
C TRP A 72 -9.13 6.90 -10.62
N ARG A 73 -8.46 7.96 -11.09
CA ARG A 73 -8.29 9.23 -10.36
C ARG A 73 -9.41 10.22 -10.58
N THR A 74 -10.36 9.90 -11.47
CA THR A 74 -11.59 10.66 -11.61
C THR A 74 -12.43 10.56 -10.33
N GLU A 75 -13.30 11.54 -10.09
CA GLU A 75 -14.24 11.49 -8.96
C GLU A 75 -15.00 10.16 -8.93
N LYS A 76 -15.48 9.70 -10.09
CA LYS A 76 -16.20 8.43 -10.18
C LYS A 76 -15.32 7.20 -9.91
N GLY A 77 -14.08 7.23 -10.36
CA GLY A 77 -13.10 6.17 -10.06
C GLY A 77 -12.86 6.06 -8.56
N ILE A 78 -12.57 7.19 -7.90
CA ILE A 78 -12.33 7.26 -6.46
C ILE A 78 -13.57 6.87 -5.65
N GLU A 79 -14.77 7.26 -6.07
CA GLU A 79 -16.02 6.77 -5.44
C GLU A 79 -16.17 5.24 -5.49
N THR A 80 -15.67 4.62 -6.55
CA THR A 80 -15.88 3.19 -6.83
C THR A 80 -14.81 2.31 -6.16
N VAL A 81 -13.57 2.80 -6.06
CA VAL A 81 -12.44 2.00 -5.56
C VAL A 81 -11.53 2.73 -4.59
N GLY A 82 -11.88 3.94 -4.17
CA GLY A 82 -11.12 4.68 -3.16
C GLY A 82 -11.32 4.12 -1.74
N PRO A 83 -10.58 4.64 -0.75
CA PRO A 83 -10.61 4.11 0.62
C PRO A 83 -11.99 4.17 1.28
N ARG A 84 -12.79 5.22 1.01
CA ARG A 84 -14.16 5.36 1.52
C ARG A 84 -15.10 4.25 1.04
N TYR A 85 -14.95 3.79 -0.20
CA TYR A 85 -15.73 2.68 -0.74
C TYR A 85 -15.55 1.40 0.10
N PHE A 86 -14.33 1.18 0.60
CA PHE A 86 -14.01 0.03 1.44
C PHE A 86 -14.32 0.21 2.93
N GLY A 87 -14.86 1.37 3.33
CA GLY A 87 -15.26 1.69 4.71
C GLY A 87 -14.20 2.41 5.54
N TYR A 88 -13.14 2.94 4.92
CA TYR A 88 -12.14 3.74 5.61
C TYR A 88 -12.45 5.22 5.48
N ASP A 89 -12.52 5.94 6.60
CA ASP A 89 -12.71 7.40 6.62
C ASP A 89 -11.41 8.14 6.27
N LEU A 90 -10.96 7.98 5.03
CA LEU A 90 -9.77 8.59 4.47
C LEU A 90 -10.08 9.17 3.09
N GLU A 91 -9.39 10.25 2.71
CA GLU A 91 -9.44 10.77 1.35
C GLU A 91 -8.31 10.18 0.52
N TYR A 92 -8.61 9.83 -0.74
CA TYR A 92 -7.57 9.40 -1.67
C TYR A 92 -6.57 10.54 -1.91
N ARG A 93 -5.28 10.20 -1.82
CA ARG A 93 -4.17 11.07 -2.18
C ARG A 93 -3.18 10.27 -3.03
N PRO A 94 -2.76 10.77 -4.21
CA PRO A 94 -1.76 10.11 -5.03
C PRO A 94 -0.45 9.88 -4.29
N LEU A 95 0.32 8.87 -4.71
CA LEU A 95 1.61 8.55 -4.10
C LEU A 95 2.59 9.74 -4.18
N LYS A 96 3.38 9.91 -3.11
CA LYS A 96 4.45 10.91 -3.07
C LYS A 96 5.52 10.58 -4.11
N GLY A 97 5.90 11.55 -4.94
CA GLY A 97 6.92 11.40 -5.98
C GLY A 97 6.39 11.17 -7.40
N GLU A 98 5.07 11.09 -7.60
CA GLU A 98 4.48 11.04 -8.95
C GLU A 98 4.53 12.38 -9.69
N THR A 99 4.73 13.48 -8.98
CA THR A 99 5.16 14.74 -9.58
C THR A 99 6.67 14.74 -9.62
N GLY A 100 7.23 14.27 -10.74
CA GLY A 100 8.60 14.58 -11.09
C GLY A 100 8.79 16.10 -11.10
N ALA A 101 9.67 16.59 -10.25
CA ALA A 101 10.44 17.80 -10.54
C ALA A 101 11.58 17.42 -11.50
#